data_AF-A0A419SGA6-F1
#
_entry.id   AF-A0A419SGA6-F1
#
_cell.length_a   1.000
_cell.length_b   1.000
_cell.length_c   1.000
_cell.angle_alpha   90.00
_cell.angle_beta   90.00
_cell.angle_gamma   90.00
#
_symmetry.space_group_name_H-M   'P 1'
#
loop_
_entity.id
_entity.type
_entity.pdbx_description
1 polymer ?
#
loop_
_entity_poly.entity_id
_entity_poly.type
_entity_poly.pdbx_seq_one_letter_code
_entity_poly.pdbx_strand_id
1 'polypeptide(L)'
;MTTVLWGIIAIGLLFFVIVLSQMTWLKPIRWVAYGLFKLALGGVLLFLFNSVGAHYDFTIPINPITAAASGLLGLPGLIGLVVVKALVIV
;
A
#
# COMPACT_ATOMS: atom_id res chain seq x y z
N MET A 1 27.47 -5.39 44.98
CA MET A 1 26.27 -6.21 44.68
C MET A 1 25.25 -5.47 43.84
N THR A 2 24.92 -4.21 44.12
CA THR A 2 23.92 -3.43 43.36
C THR A 2 24.32 -3.13 41.92
N THR A 3 25.58 -2.79 41.66
CA THR A 3 26.09 -2.50 40.30
C THR A 3 26.04 -3.69 39.35
N VAL A 4 26.22 -4.91 39.89
CA VAL A 4 26.14 -6.16 39.13
C VAL A 4 24.69 -6.44 38.71
N LEU A 5 23.71 -6.15 39.57
CA LEU A 5 22.29 -6.32 39.26
C LEU A 5 21.83 -5.38 38.13
N TRP A 6 22.26 -4.12 38.17
CA TRP A 6 21.98 -3.17 37.08
C TRP A 6 22.59 -3.61 35.74
N GLY A 7 23.78 -4.20 35.76
CA GLY A 7 24.42 -4.78 34.57
C GLY A 7 23.59 -5.91 33.96
N ILE A 8 23.06 -6.83 34.78
CA ILE A 8 22.23 -7.95 34.30
C ILE A 8 20.91 -7.44 33.72
N ILE A 9 20.28 -6.46 34.38
CA ILE A 9 19.03 -5.85 33.89
C ILE A 9 19.27 -5.15 32.54
N ALA A 10 20.36 -4.40 32.40
CA ALA A 10 20.70 -3.71 31.16
C ALA A 10 20.96 -4.68 30.00
N ILE A 11 21.67 -5.78 30.26
CA ILE A 11 21.94 -6.82 29.25
C ILE A 11 20.66 -7.55 28.86
N GLY A 12 19.80 -7.87 29.83
CA GLY A 12 18.50 -8.50 29.56
C GLY A 12 17.58 -7.61 28.73
N LEU A 13 17.54 -6.30 29.03
CA LEU A 13 16.77 -5.32 28.27
C LEU A 13 17.32 -5.17 26.84
N LEU A 14 18.64 -5.10 26.69
CA LEU A 14 19.29 -5.01 25.38
C LEU A 14 18.99 -6.25 24.52
N PHE A 15 19.09 -7.44 25.11
CA PHE A 15 18.75 -8.69 24.44
C PHE A 15 17.28 -8.73 24.02
N PHE A 16 16.37 -8.30 24.90
CA PHE A 16 14.93 -8.23 24.61
C PHE A 16 14.61 -7.29 23.44
N VAL A 17 15.23 -6.11 23.39
CA VAL A 17 15.08 -5.15 22.29
C VAL A 17 15.61 -5.73 20.96
N ILE A 18 16.73 -6.45 20.98
CA ILE A 18 17.29 -7.09 19.78
C ILE A 18 16.38 -8.21 19.28
N VAL A 19 15.77 -9.01 20.16
CA VAL A 19 14.83 -10.08 19.76
C VAL A 19 13.56 -9.49 19.15
N LEU A 20 13.01 -8.42 19.73
CA LEU A 20 11.84 -7.72 19.17
C LEU A 20 12.12 -7.10 17.80
N SER A 21 13.32 -6.54 17.58
CA SER A 21 13.67 -5.97 16.28
C SER A 21 13.82 -7.03 15.18
N GLN A 22 14.18 -8.26 15.57
CA GLN A 22 14.34 -9.40 14.67
C GLN A 22 13.04 -10.19 14.42
N MET A 23 11.89 -9.75 14.95
CA MET A 23 10.58 -10.34 14.65
C MET A 23 10.21 -10.16 13.16
N THR A 24 10.77 -11.04 12.35
CA THR A 24 10.57 -11.20 10.91
C THR A 24 9.11 -11.55 10.57
N TRP A 25 8.30 -11.94 11.55
CA TRP A 25 6.86 -12.18 11.43
C TRP A 25 6.06 -10.93 10.99
N LEU A 26 6.59 -9.72 11.21
CA LEU A 26 5.96 -8.47 10.77
C LEU A 26 6.16 -8.18 9.27
N LYS A 27 7.03 -8.93 8.57
CA LYS A 27 7.27 -8.74 7.13
C LYS A 27 6.00 -8.94 6.28
N PRO A 28 5.23 -10.05 6.38
CA PRO A 28 4.01 -10.23 5.59
C PRO A 28 2.94 -9.15 5.87
N ILE A 29 2.81 -8.70 7.12
CA ILE A 29 1.91 -7.59 7.47
C ILE A 29 2.30 -6.30 6.73
N ARG A 30 3.59 -6.00 6.61
CA ARG A 30 4.06 -4.84 5.83
C ARG A 30 3.68 -4.96 4.35
N TRP A 31 3.75 -6.15 3.76
CA TRP A 31 3.33 -6.37 2.38
C TRP A 31 1.83 -6.18 2.17
N VAL A 32 1.00 -6.67 3.10
CA VAL A 32 -0.45 -6.45 3.06
C VAL A 32 -0.79 -4.97 3.21
N ALA A 33 -0.19 -4.30 4.21
CA ALA A 33 -0.39 -2.87 4.41
C ALA A 33 0.05 -2.05 3.18
N TYR A 34 1.17 -2.41 2.56
CA TYR A 34 1.64 -1.79 1.34
C TYR A 34 0.70 -2.03 0.15
N GLY A 35 0.18 -3.25 0.00
CA GLY A 35 -0.83 -3.57 -1.02
C GLY A 35 -2.12 -2.77 -0.84
N LEU A 36 -2.61 -2.68 0.39
CA LEU A 36 -3.78 -1.86 0.74
C LEU A 36 -3.53 -0.37 0.48
N PHE A 37 -2.34 0.13 0.81
CA PHE A 37 -1.96 1.51 0.54
C PHE A 37 -1.93 1.80 -0.97
N LYS A 38 -1.37 0.88 -1.78
CA LYS A 38 -1.40 1.00 -3.24
C LYS A 38 -2.81 0.94 -3.81
N LEU A 39 -3.66 0.04 -3.30
CA LEU A 39 -5.08 -0.02 -3.65
C LEU A 39 -5.79 1.31 -3.38
N ALA A 40 -5.59 1.88 -2.19
CA ALA A 40 -6.16 3.18 -1.82
C ALA A 40 -5.66 4.29 -2.75
N LEU A 41 -4.34 4.33 -3.03
CA LEU A 41 -3.75 5.28 -3.99
C LEU A 41 -4.37 5.16 -5.38
N GLY A 42 -4.59 3.95 -5.89
CA GLY A 42 -5.27 3.71 -7.16
C GLY A 42 -6.72 4.18 -7.15
N GLY A 43 -7.44 3.93 -6.04
CA GLY A 43 -8.79 4.45 -5.84
C GLY A 43 -8.84 5.99 -5.87
N VAL A 44 -7.90 6.66 -5.22
CA VAL A 44 -7.76 8.13 -5.25
C VAL A 44 -7.43 8.62 -6.66
N LEU A 45 -6.50 7.97 -7.35
CA LEU A 45 -6.15 8.28 -8.75
C LEU A 45 -7.37 8.20 -9.68
N LEU A 46 -8.14 7.12 -9.58
CA LEU A 46 -9.37 6.94 -10.35
C LEU A 46 -10.44 7.95 -9.98
N PHE A 47 -10.59 8.27 -8.69
CA PHE A 47 -11.52 9.31 -8.24
C PHE A 47 -11.19 10.68 -8.84
N LEU A 48 -9.92 11.07 -8.79
CA LEU A 48 -9.46 12.33 -9.40
C LEU A 48 -9.65 12.34 -10.91
N PHE A 49 -9.29 11.24 -11.59
CA PHE A 49 -9.50 11.09 -13.02
C PHE A 49 -10.99 11.20 -13.37
N ASN A 50 -11.86 10.48 -12.66
CA ASN A 50 -13.30 10.52 -12.89
C ASN A 50 -13.92 11.88 -12.57
N SER A 51 -13.38 12.64 -11.61
CA SER A 51 -13.85 13.99 -11.33
C SER A 51 -13.70 14.91 -12.55
N VAL A 52 -12.64 14.72 -13.35
CA VAL A 52 -12.43 15.46 -14.59
C VAL A 52 -13.17 14.78 -15.75
N GLY A 53 -13.10 13.46 -15.83
CA GLY A 53 -13.72 12.64 -16.88
C GLY A 53 -15.24 12.68 -16.90
N ALA A 54 -15.89 12.96 -15.75
CA ALA A 54 -17.33 13.15 -15.66
C ALA A 54 -17.84 14.31 -16.53
N HIS A 55 -17.01 15.32 -16.81
CA HIS A 55 -17.35 16.39 -17.76
C HIS A 55 -17.42 15.93 -19.22
N TYR A 56 -16.83 14.77 -19.53
CA TYR A 56 -16.73 14.19 -20.87
C TYR A 56 -17.50 12.86 -20.98
N ASP A 57 -18.42 12.56 -20.04
CA ASP A 57 -19.11 11.27 -19.91
C ASP A 57 -18.18 10.04 -19.86
N PHE A 58 -16.91 10.27 -19.53
CA PHE A 58 -15.88 9.24 -19.49
C PHE A 58 -15.51 8.91 -18.05
N THR A 59 -16.23 7.96 -17.46
CA THR A 59 -15.97 7.46 -16.10
C THR A 59 -15.47 6.02 -16.10
N ILE A 60 -14.46 5.71 -15.30
CA ILE A 60 -13.95 4.35 -15.08
C ILE A 60 -14.54 3.85 -13.75
N PRO A 61 -15.17 2.66 -13.70
CA PRO A 61 -15.74 2.16 -12.46
C PRO A 61 -14.66 2.03 -11.37
N ILE A 62 -14.92 2.58 -10.19
CA ILE A 62 -14.00 2.50 -9.03
C ILE A 62 -14.32 1.22 -8.26
N ASN A 63 -13.52 0.18 -8.48
CA ASN A 63 -13.63 -1.10 -7.77
C ASN A 63 -12.23 -1.61 -7.39
N PRO A 64 -12.10 -2.66 -6.56
CA PRO A 64 -10.78 -3.15 -6.15
C PRO A 64 -9.88 -3.57 -7.32
N ILE A 65 -10.44 -4.02 -8.45
CA ILE A 65 -9.66 -4.47 -9.62
C ILE A 65 -9.07 -3.27 -10.37
N THR A 66 -9.88 -2.26 -10.68
CA THR A 66 -9.41 -1.04 -11.36
C THR A 66 -8.51 -0.21 -10.45
N ALA A 67 -8.82 -0.14 -9.15
CA ALA A 67 -7.96 0.49 -8.14
C ALA A 67 -6.63 -0.27 -7.99
N ALA A 68 -6.61 -1.61 -8.08
CA ALA A 68 -5.37 -2.36 -8.09
C ALA A 68 -4.55 -2.06 -9.34
N ALA A 69 -5.17 -2.07 -10.52
CA ALA A 69 -4.47 -1.80 -11.78
C ALA A 69 -3.84 -0.40 -11.80
N SER A 70 -4.59 0.63 -11.43
CA SER A 70 -4.11 2.02 -11.33
C SER A 70 -3.19 2.27 -10.12
N GLY A 71 -3.35 1.54 -9.03
CA GLY A 71 -2.57 1.72 -7.81
C GLY A 71 -1.24 0.97 -7.78
N LEU A 72 -1.20 -0.24 -8.35
CA LEU A 72 0.01 -1.04 -8.49
C LEU A 72 0.96 -0.47 -9.54
N LEU A 73 0.40 -0.08 -10.70
CA LEU A 73 1.13 0.44 -11.85
C LEU A 73 1.22 1.98 -11.84
N GLY A 74 0.33 2.69 -11.16
CA GLY A 74 0.29 4.16 -11.16
C GLY A 74 -0.36 4.72 -12.44
N LEU A 75 0.21 5.81 -12.96
CA LEU A 75 -0.19 6.44 -14.22
C LEU A 75 -0.26 5.48 -15.43
N PRO A 76 0.72 4.59 -15.69
CA PRO A 76 0.58 3.65 -16.81
C PRO A 76 -0.59 2.69 -16.63
N GLY A 77 -0.96 2.33 -15.40
CA GLY A 77 -2.17 1.55 -15.12
C GLY A 77 -3.45 2.32 -15.44
N LEU A 78 -3.50 3.60 -15.08
CA LEU A 78 -4.62 4.49 -15.42
C LEU A 78 -4.77 4.62 -16.96
N ILE A 79 -3.68 4.87 -17.68
CA ILE A 79 -3.67 4.94 -19.14
C ILE A 79 -4.14 3.63 -19.75
N GLY A 80 -3.66 2.49 -19.23
CA GLY A 80 -4.10 1.16 -19.67
C GLY A 80 -5.62 0.98 -19.50
N LEU A 81 -6.18 1.40 -18.37
CA LEU A 81 -7.63 1.35 -18.15
C LEU A 81 -8.41 2.26 -19.10
N VAL A 82 -7.88 3.46 -19.40
CA VAL A 82 -8.48 4.36 -20.40
C VAL A 82 -8.50 3.70 -21.77
N VAL A 83 -7.38 3.10 -22.19
CA VAL A 83 -7.27 2.41 -23.48
C VAL A 83 -8.22 1.20 -23.53
N VAL A 84 -8.25 0.36 -22.49
CA VAL A 84 -9.16 -0.79 -22.43
C VAL A 84 -10.61 -0.33 -22.54
N LYS A 85 -11.00 0.70 -21.80
CA LYS A 85 -12.36 1.25 -21.87
C LYS A 85 -12.67 1.83 -23.26
N ALA A 86 -11.70 2.49 -23.89
CA ALA A 86 -11.85 3.05 -25.23
C ALA A 86 -11.91 1.98 -26.33
N LEU A 87 -11.26 0.83 -26.15
CA LEU A 87 -11.24 -0.27 -27.13
C LEU A 87 -12.43 -1.23 -26.97
N VAL A 88 -12.87 -1.50 -25.74
CA VAL A 88 -13.96 -2.45 -25.45
C VAL A 88 -15.34 -1.83 -25.70
N ILE A 89 -15.44 -0.50 -25.66
CA ILE A 89 -16.68 0.27 -25.91
C ILE A 89 -16.57 1.02 -27.26
N VAL A 90 -15.98 0.37 -28.28
CA VAL A 90 -16.18 0.75 -29.69
C VAL A 90 -17.40 0.03 -30.22
#